data_AF-A0A286ZYP6-F1
#
_entry.id   AF-A0A286ZYP6-F1
#
_cell.length_a   1.000
_cell.length_b   1.000
_cell.length_c   1.000
_cell.angle_alpha   90.00
_cell.angle_beta   90.00
_cell.angle_gamma   90.00
#
_symmetry.space_group_name_H-M   'P 1'
#
loop_
_entity.id
_entity.type
_entity.pdbx_description
1 polymer ?
#
loop_
_entity_poly.entity_id
_entity_poly.type
_entity_poly.pdbx_seq_one_letter_code
_entity_poly.pdbx_strand_id
1 'polypeptide(L)'
;MWGGRTGALLRLSRLWPTGLLWRGLLNCNVVSLAGSNSPRCWNCGGLGGPLRGDQFFCPQCRALQPPDPARDYFSLMDCNHSFRVDTSKLQHRYQELQRLVHPDFFSQRSQTEKDFSEKHSTLVNDAYKTLLAPLSRGLYLVS
;
A
#
# COMPACT_ATOMS: atom_id res chain seq x y z
N MET A 1 26.09 -51.87 -19.58
CA MET A 1 25.77 -52.76 -20.72
C MET A 1 24.27 -53.03 -20.70
N TRP A 2 23.65 -53.33 -21.85
CA TRP A 2 22.21 -53.21 -22.20
C TRP A 2 21.88 -51.73 -22.55
N GLY A 3 21.71 -51.25 -23.79
CA GLY A 3 21.31 -51.85 -25.07
C GLY A 3 19.77 -51.95 -25.12
N GLY A 4 18.98 -51.30 -25.99
CA GLY A 4 19.15 -50.32 -27.05
C GLY A 4 17.76 -50.03 -27.71
N ARG A 5 17.75 -49.08 -28.65
CA ARG A 5 16.82 -48.88 -29.81
C ARG A 5 15.41 -48.25 -29.64
N THR A 6 15.33 -47.02 -30.17
CA THR A 6 14.40 -46.45 -31.18
C THR A 6 12.87 -46.51 -31.00
N GLY A 7 12.23 -45.34 -31.04
CA GLY A 7 10.84 -45.12 -31.43
C GLY A 7 10.62 -43.64 -31.79
N ALA A 8 10.09 -43.37 -32.98
CA ALA A 8 10.11 -42.09 -33.66
C ALA A 8 8.97 -41.11 -33.27
N LEU A 9 9.25 -39.83 -33.52
CA LEU A 9 8.38 -38.73 -33.97
C LEU A 9 6.86 -38.94 -33.95
N LEU A 10 6.15 -37.96 -33.38
CA LEU A 10 5.17 -37.17 -34.14
C LEU A 10 4.96 -35.79 -33.50
N ARG A 11 5.28 -34.77 -34.30
CA ARG A 11 5.04 -33.35 -34.06
C ARG A 11 3.55 -33.04 -34.25
N LEU A 12 2.97 -32.26 -33.36
CA LEU A 12 1.84 -31.40 -33.70
C LEU A 12 2.04 -30.01 -33.08
N SER A 13 2.87 -29.23 -33.76
CA SER A 13 2.89 -27.78 -33.72
C SER A 13 1.57 -27.24 -34.30
N ARG A 14 0.75 -26.60 -33.47
CA ARG A 14 -0.40 -25.82 -33.97
C ARG A 14 0.13 -24.48 -34.48
N LEU A 15 0.26 -24.38 -35.80
CA LEU A 15 0.39 -23.11 -36.51
C LEU A 15 -0.95 -22.37 -36.44
N TRP A 16 -0.93 -21.13 -35.97
CA TRP A 16 -2.04 -20.19 -36.13
C TRP A 16 -1.82 -19.42 -37.44
N PRO A 17 -2.81 -19.35 -38.34
CA PRO A 17 -2.65 -18.65 -39.61
C PRO A 17 -2.69 -17.13 -39.43
N THR A 18 -1.83 -16.48 -40.20
CA THR A 18 -1.68 -15.06 -40.43
C THR A 18 -2.89 -14.44 -41.13
N GLY A 19 -3.27 -13.24 -40.70
CA GLY A 19 -3.59 -12.16 -41.63
C GLY A 19 -5.06 -11.76 -41.74
N LEU A 20 -5.45 -10.71 -41.01
CA LEU A 20 -6.36 -9.68 -41.51
C LEU A 20 -5.85 -8.31 -41.05
N LEU A 21 -5.33 -7.57 -42.02
CA LEU A 21 -5.02 -6.15 -41.96
C LEU A 21 -6.33 -5.36 -41.89
N TRP A 22 -6.57 -4.65 -40.79
CA TRP A 22 -7.46 -3.49 -40.84
C TRP A 22 -6.67 -2.24 -40.46
N ARG A 23 -6.34 -1.47 -41.50
CA ARG A 23 -6.07 -0.04 -41.36
C ARG A 23 -7.39 0.65 -41.05
N GLY A 24 -7.45 1.32 -39.90
CA GLY A 24 -8.43 2.32 -39.56
C GLY A 24 -7.71 3.41 -38.76
N LEU A 25 -7.27 4.45 -39.46
CA LEU A 25 -6.84 5.71 -38.84
C LEU A 25 -8.06 6.43 -38.27
N LEU A 26 -7.79 7.42 -37.40
CA LEU A 26 -8.68 8.31 -36.64
C LEU A 26 -8.82 7.83 -35.18
N ASN A 27 -7.85 8.18 -34.35
CA ASN A 27 -7.87 9.44 -33.59
C ASN A 27 -9.13 9.56 -32.75
N CYS A 28 -9.07 9.01 -31.55
CA CYS A 28 -9.72 9.60 -30.40
C CYS A 28 -8.62 9.69 -29.34
N ASN A 29 -7.97 10.85 -29.27
CA ASN A 29 -7.39 11.31 -28.03
C ASN A 29 -8.50 11.27 -26.98
N VAL A 30 -8.60 10.16 -26.25
CA VAL A 30 -9.25 10.18 -24.96
C VAL A 30 -8.25 10.91 -24.06
N VAL A 31 -8.30 12.24 -24.16
CA VAL A 31 -7.93 13.08 -23.03
C VAL A 31 -8.99 12.77 -21.99
N SER A 32 -8.71 11.76 -21.17
CA SER A 32 -9.36 11.64 -19.88
C SER A 32 -8.94 12.85 -19.07
N LEU A 33 -9.64 13.96 -19.25
CA LEU A 33 -9.79 15.01 -18.25
C LEU A 33 -10.71 14.48 -17.14
N ALA A 34 -10.34 13.31 -16.59
CA ALA A 34 -10.63 13.06 -15.20
C ALA A 34 -9.60 13.91 -14.48
N GLY A 35 -10.03 15.05 -13.92
CA GLY A 35 -9.26 15.75 -12.90
C GLY A 35 -9.09 14.82 -11.71
N SER A 36 -8.21 13.84 -11.83
CA SER A 36 -7.81 13.01 -10.71
C SER A 36 -6.89 13.89 -9.90
N ASN A 37 -7.44 14.55 -8.87
CA ASN A 37 -6.67 15.06 -7.72
C ASN A 37 -6.09 13.86 -6.95
N SER A 38 -5.37 12.99 -7.66
CA SER A 38 -4.58 11.93 -7.08
C SER A 38 -3.52 12.62 -6.26
N PRO A 39 -3.44 12.36 -4.95
CA PRO A 39 -2.45 13.00 -4.13
C PRO A 39 -1.07 12.69 -4.71
N ARG A 40 -0.20 13.69 -4.69
CA ARG A 40 1.18 13.59 -5.22
C ARG A 40 2.15 13.48 -4.07
N CYS A 41 3.28 12.83 -4.33
CA CYS A 41 4.38 12.82 -3.36
C CYS A 41 4.90 14.25 -3.15
N TRP A 42 5.03 14.66 -1.90
CA TRP A 42 5.53 15.99 -1.53
C TRP A 42 6.98 16.25 -1.95
N ASN A 43 7.78 15.19 -2.10
CA ASN A 43 9.21 15.29 -2.44
C ASN A 43 9.46 15.21 -3.95
N CYS A 44 8.94 14.18 -4.63
CA CYS A 44 9.24 13.92 -6.05
C CYS A 44 8.10 14.23 -7.02
N GLY A 45 6.91 14.62 -6.54
CA GLY A 45 5.74 14.93 -7.38
C GLY A 45 5.10 13.73 -8.11
N GLY A 46 5.63 12.53 -7.89
CA GLY A 46 5.13 11.28 -8.48
C GLY A 46 3.69 10.96 -8.06
N LEU A 47 2.98 10.24 -8.93
CA LEU A 47 1.66 9.68 -8.63
C LEU A 47 1.81 8.65 -7.51
N GLY A 48 1.19 8.92 -6.36
CA GLY A 48 1.40 8.16 -5.12
C GLY A 48 1.67 9.02 -3.89
N GLY A 49 1.00 10.17 -3.74
CA GLY A 49 0.68 10.71 -2.40
C GLY A 49 -0.28 9.77 -1.67
N PRO A 50 -0.69 10.05 -0.40
CA PRO A 50 -1.07 9.04 0.58
C PRO A 50 -1.82 7.87 -0.06
N LEU A 51 -1.08 6.81 -0.38
CA LEU A 51 -1.69 5.68 -1.05
C LEU A 51 -2.65 5.08 -0.02
N ARG A 52 -3.92 4.96 -0.40
CA ARG A 52 -4.91 4.23 0.40
C ARG A 52 -4.31 2.86 0.77
N GLY A 53 -4.17 2.60 2.06
CA GLY A 53 -3.58 1.37 2.59
C GLY A 53 -2.32 1.59 3.43
N ASP A 54 -1.48 0.55 3.50
CA ASP A 54 -0.33 0.44 4.41
C ASP A 54 0.96 1.16 3.95
N GLN A 55 0.87 2.01 2.93
CA GLN A 55 2.07 2.51 2.27
C GLN A 55 2.50 3.87 2.83
N PHE A 56 3.38 3.84 3.84
CA PHE A 56 3.96 5.02 4.49
C PHE A 56 4.99 5.74 3.61
N PHE A 57 5.66 5.04 2.70
CA PHE A 57 6.78 5.55 1.93
C PHE A 57 6.45 5.66 0.44
N CYS A 58 6.97 6.71 -0.21
CA CYS A 58 6.85 6.86 -1.65
C CYS A 58 7.59 5.73 -2.39
N PRO A 59 6.97 5.02 -3.34
CA PRO A 59 7.64 3.96 -4.08
C PRO A 59 8.77 4.46 -5.00
N GLN A 60 8.75 5.74 -5.37
CA GLN A 60 9.73 6.34 -6.30
C GLN A 60 10.97 6.89 -5.58
N CYS A 61 10.78 7.71 -4.54
CA CYS A 61 11.89 8.39 -3.83
C CYS A 61 12.08 7.92 -2.38
N ARG A 62 11.23 7.01 -1.88
CA ARG A 62 11.24 6.50 -0.50
C ARG A 62 11.06 7.55 0.60
N ALA A 63 10.66 8.78 0.27
CA ALA A 63 10.31 9.78 1.26
C ALA A 63 9.09 9.34 2.09
N LEU A 64 9.13 9.55 3.40
CA LEU A 64 7.97 9.33 4.28
C LEU A 64 6.84 10.27 3.87
N GLN A 65 5.66 9.72 3.58
CA GLN A 65 4.48 10.49 3.15
C GLN A 65 3.68 11.00 4.36
N PRO A 66 2.90 12.09 4.23
CA PRO A 66 2.00 12.52 5.29
C PRO A 66 0.96 11.44 5.62
N PRO A 67 0.49 11.35 6.88
CA PRO A 67 -0.61 10.46 7.24
C PRO A 67 -1.91 10.83 6.53
N ASP A 68 -2.70 9.79 6.21
CA ASP A 68 -4.04 9.97 5.66
C ASP A 68 -5.03 10.31 6.79
N PRO A 69 -5.63 11.52 6.80
CA PRO A 69 -6.56 11.92 7.84
C PRO A 69 -7.89 11.14 7.80
N ALA A 70 -8.23 10.51 6.68
CA ALA A 70 -9.45 9.72 6.53
C ALA A 70 -9.27 8.25 6.97
N ARG A 71 -8.05 7.85 7.36
CA ARG A 71 -7.75 6.46 7.74
C ARG A 71 -8.23 6.19 9.17
N ASP A 72 -9.13 5.21 9.28
CA ASP A 72 -9.66 4.70 10.54
C ASP A 72 -8.60 3.90 11.35
N TYR A 73 -8.76 3.84 12.68
CA TYR A 73 -7.82 3.16 13.58
C TYR A 73 -7.78 1.65 13.39
N PHE A 74 -8.91 0.99 13.10
CA PHE A 74 -8.92 -0.45 12.79
C PHE A 74 -8.16 -0.73 11.50
N SER A 75 -8.33 0.14 10.50
CA SER A 75 -7.59 0.06 9.24
C SER A 75 -6.10 0.35 9.42
N LEU A 76 -5.71 1.25 10.33
CA LEU A 76 -4.31 1.51 10.68
C LEU A 76 -3.68 0.32 11.41
N MET A 77 -4.43 -0.29 12.33
CA MET A 77 -4.00 -1.41 13.16
C MET A 77 -4.23 -2.78 12.52
N ASP A 78 -4.55 -2.82 11.22
CA ASP A 78 -4.76 -4.04 10.43
C ASP A 78 -5.65 -5.07 11.14
N CYS A 79 -6.78 -4.60 11.67
CA CYS A 79 -7.76 -5.45 12.34
C CYS A 79 -9.19 -5.15 11.88
N ASN A 80 -10.08 -6.11 12.11
CA ASN A 80 -11.48 -5.97 11.74
C ASN A 80 -12.15 -4.87 12.57
N HIS A 81 -13.04 -4.11 11.93
CA HIS A 81 -13.88 -3.11 12.57
C HIS A 81 -14.93 -3.76 13.49
N SER A 82 -14.49 -4.19 14.67
CA SER A 82 -15.28 -4.96 15.63
C SER A 82 -14.85 -4.64 17.06
N PHE A 83 -15.79 -4.77 18.00
CA PHE A 83 -15.48 -4.63 19.42
C PHE A 83 -14.51 -5.71 19.91
N ARG A 84 -14.54 -6.91 19.33
CA ARG A 84 -13.62 -8.00 19.68
C ARG A 84 -12.32 -7.84 18.89
N VAL A 85 -11.27 -7.39 19.58
CA VAL A 85 -9.91 -7.22 19.03
C VAL A 85 -8.95 -8.16 19.74
N ASP A 86 -8.09 -8.83 18.96
CA ASP A 86 -6.95 -9.61 19.45
C ASP A 86 -5.83 -8.66 19.87
N THR A 87 -5.62 -8.52 21.19
CA THR A 87 -4.65 -7.57 21.74
C THR A 87 -3.20 -7.97 21.45
N SER A 88 -2.91 -9.26 21.25
CA SER A 88 -1.57 -9.72 20.88
C SER A 88 -1.22 -9.31 19.46
N LYS A 89 -2.16 -9.48 18.51
CA LYS A 89 -1.99 -8.98 17.13
C LYS A 89 -1.90 -7.45 17.09
N LEU A 90 -2.74 -6.77 17.88
CA LEU A 90 -2.73 -5.31 18.00
C LEU A 90 -1.35 -4.80 18.46
N GLN A 91 -0.78 -5.43 19.49
CA GLN A 91 0.55 -5.07 20.00
C GLN A 91 1.65 -5.35 18.97
N HIS A 92 1.58 -6.48 18.27
CA HIS A 92 2.54 -6.81 17.21
C HIS A 92 2.51 -5.74 16.10
N ARG A 93 1.32 -5.40 15.61
CA ARG A 93 1.14 -4.37 14.58
C ARG A 93 1.65 -3.01 15.04
N TYR A 94 1.35 -2.62 16.27
CA TYR A 94 1.87 -1.39 16.87
C TYR A 94 3.40 -1.33 16.80
N GLN A 95 4.10 -2.41 17.16
CA GLN A 95 5.56 -2.47 17.10
C GLN A 95 6.10 -2.39 15.68
N GLU A 96 5.45 -3.06 14.72
CA GLU A 96 5.82 -2.96 13.29
C GLU A 96 5.74 -1.51 12.81
N LEU A 97 4.61 -0.85 13.07
CA LEU A 97 4.39 0.53 12.65
C LEU A 97 5.41 1.48 13.29
N GLN A 98 5.67 1.34 14.60
CA GLN A 98 6.66 2.18 15.27
C GLN A 98 8.08 1.98 14.70
N ARG A 99 8.48 0.76 14.32
CA ARG A 99 9.78 0.56 13.64
C ARG A 99 9.87 1.28 12.30
N LEU A 100 8.74 1.57 11.65
CA LEU A 100 8.71 2.29 10.37
C LEU A 100 8.69 3.81 10.55
N VAL A 101 8.01 4.31 11.58
CA VAL A 101 7.67 5.74 11.67
C VAL A 101 8.18 6.46 12.92
N HIS A 102 8.83 5.78 13.87
CA HIS A 102 9.24 6.42 15.13
C HIS A 102 10.31 7.52 14.91
N PRO A 103 10.18 8.71 15.56
CA PRO A 103 11.07 9.86 15.38
C PRO A 103 12.57 9.59 15.53
N ASP A 104 12.93 8.63 16.37
CA ASP A 104 14.33 8.23 16.59
C ASP A 104 15.04 7.85 15.27
N PHE A 105 14.33 7.21 14.34
CA PHE A 105 14.87 6.81 13.03
C PHE A 105 14.97 7.97 12.03
N PHE A 106 14.34 9.11 12.33
CA PHE A 106 14.29 10.30 11.47
C PHE A 106 15.11 11.48 12.01
N SER A 107 15.83 11.30 13.12
CA SER A 107 16.66 12.33 13.77
C SER A 107 17.68 13.02 12.84
N GLN A 108 18.21 12.31 11.85
CA GLN A 108 19.14 12.83 10.83
C GLN A 108 18.49 13.14 9.47
N ARG A 109 17.15 13.07 9.37
CA ARG A 109 16.41 13.31 8.12
C ARG A 109 15.99 14.77 7.97
N SER A 110 15.37 15.09 6.83
CA SER A 110 14.82 16.42 6.55
C SER A 110 13.77 16.81 7.60
N GLN A 111 13.58 18.10 7.83
CA GLN A 111 12.58 18.58 8.79
C GLN A 111 11.17 18.09 8.44
N THR A 112 10.83 18.07 7.15
CA THR A 112 9.54 17.56 6.67
C THR A 112 9.32 16.09 7.01
N GLU A 113 10.33 15.24 6.89
CA GLU A 113 10.21 13.83 7.29
C GLU A 113 10.15 13.66 8.81
N LYS A 114 10.84 14.51 9.59
CA LYS A 114 10.71 14.52 11.06
C LYS A 114 9.28 14.85 11.48
N ASP A 115 8.69 15.89 10.88
CA ASP A 115 7.33 16.31 11.18
C ASP A 115 6.32 15.21 10.82
N PHE A 116 6.49 14.52 9.69
CA PHE A 116 5.62 13.40 9.32
C PHE A 116 5.82 12.18 10.21
N SER A 117 7.06 11.89 10.61
CA SER A 117 7.37 10.80 11.55
C SER A 117 6.70 11.02 12.90
N GLU A 118 6.78 12.23 13.45
CA GLU A 118 6.08 12.60 14.69
C GLU A 118 4.56 12.45 14.57
N LYS A 119 3.97 12.94 13.48
CA LYS A 119 2.53 12.81 13.23
C LYS A 119 2.09 11.35 13.11
N HIS A 120 2.83 10.53 12.37
CA HIS A 120 2.54 9.10 12.25
C HIS A 120 2.68 8.38 13.59
N SER A 121 3.75 8.61 14.34
CA SER A 121 3.95 7.99 15.66
C SER A 121 2.83 8.35 16.63
N THR A 122 2.38 9.61 16.62
CA THR A 122 1.24 10.06 17.42
C THR A 122 -0.04 9.33 17.03
N LEU A 123 -0.38 9.26 15.73
CA LEU A 123 -1.57 8.53 15.26
C LEU A 123 -1.52 7.03 15.60
N VAL A 124 -0.36 6.40 15.46
CA VAL A 124 -0.15 4.99 15.82
C VAL A 124 -0.35 4.78 17.33
N ASN A 125 0.16 5.68 18.17
CA ASN A 125 -0.03 5.64 19.62
C ASN A 125 -1.51 5.79 19.99
N ASP A 126 -2.21 6.75 19.38
CA ASP A 126 -3.60 7.05 19.67
C ASP A 126 -4.51 5.89 19.23
N ALA A 127 -4.30 5.34 18.04
CA ALA A 127 -5.01 4.16 17.57
C ALA A 127 -4.77 2.97 18.50
N TYR A 128 -3.52 2.74 18.93
CA TYR A 128 -3.17 1.60 19.79
C TYR A 128 -3.86 1.73 21.15
N LYS A 129 -3.74 2.89 21.81
CA LYS A 129 -4.35 3.14 23.11
C LYS A 129 -5.88 3.05 23.04
N THR A 130 -6.47 3.64 22.01
CA THR A 130 -7.93 3.65 21.79
C THR A 130 -8.45 2.23 21.61
N LEU A 131 -7.81 1.44 20.75
CA LEU A 131 -8.23 0.08 20.49
C LEU A 131 -7.80 -0.90 21.59
N LEU A 132 -6.81 -0.59 22.44
CA LEU A 132 -6.39 -1.48 23.51
C LEU A 132 -7.42 -1.55 24.65
N ALA A 133 -7.92 -0.41 25.11
CA ALA A 133 -8.86 -0.35 26.22
C ALA A 133 -10.32 -0.57 25.75
N PRO A 134 -11.09 -1.48 26.37
CA PRO A 134 -12.46 -1.79 25.92
C PRO A 134 -13.39 -0.58 25.90
N LEU A 135 -13.29 0.32 26.88
CA LEU A 135 -14.15 1.50 26.96
C LEU A 135 -13.90 2.47 25.79
N SER A 136 -12.66 2.87 25.56
CA SER A 136 -12.30 3.77 24.46
C SER A 136 -12.61 3.14 23.10
N ARG A 137 -12.38 1.82 22.95
CA ARG A 137 -12.74 1.09 21.73
C ARG A 137 -14.23 1.12 21.47
N GLY A 138 -15.05 0.93 22.50
CA GLY A 138 -16.51 1.00 22.39
C GLY A 138 -17.00 2.38 21.96
N LEU A 139 -16.43 3.44 22.55
CA LEU A 139 -16.74 4.82 22.17
C LEU A 139 -16.32 5.15 20.74
N TYR A 140 -15.16 4.67 20.30
CA TYR A 140 -14.67 4.86 18.93
C TYR A 140 -15.52 4.13 17.88
N LEU A 141 -16.10 2.97 18.21
CA LEU A 141 -16.96 2.23 17.29
C LEU A 141 -18.30 2.91 16.99
N VAL A 142 -18.73 3.83 17.86
CA VAL A 142 -20.04 4.51 17.75
C VAL A 142 -19.93 5.99 17.39
N SER A 143 -18.71 6.51 17.27
CA SER A 143 -18.42 7.87 16.81
C SER A 143 -18.51 7.96 15.29
#